data_AF-A0A451D5S1-F1
#
_entry.id   AF-A0A451D5S1-F1
#
_cell.length_a   1.000
_cell.length_b   1.000
_cell.length_c   1.000
_cell.angle_alpha   90.00
_cell.angle_beta   90.00
_cell.angle_gamma   90.00
#
_symmetry.space_group_name_H-M   'P 1'
#
loop_
_entity.id
_entity.type
_entity.pdbx_description
1 polymer ?
#
loop_
_entity_poly.entity_id
_entity_poly.type
_entity_poly.pdbx_seq_one_letter_code
_entity_poly.pdbx_strand_id
1 'polypeptide(L)'
;MNNIINRIKKIIKNQFKEKKTNISLNSEFKKDLQADSLDFIELIMLLEEELKIELFDMETEKIKSVQDLITFIMQKFNKKK
;
A
#
# COMPACT_ATOMS: atom_id res chain seq x y z
N MET A 1 12.22 2.96 -10.90
CA MET A 1 11.91 2.29 -9.62
C MET A 1 11.55 3.30 -8.52
N ASN A 2 12.37 4.34 -8.27
CA ASN A 2 12.09 5.34 -7.21
C ASN A 2 10.76 6.09 -7.33
N ASN A 3 10.26 6.34 -8.56
CA ASN A 3 8.99 7.05 -8.75
C ASN A 3 7.76 6.27 -8.27
N ILE A 4 7.75 4.93 -8.36
CA ILE A 4 6.60 4.11 -7.94
C ILE A 4 6.51 4.08 -6.41
N ILE A 5 7.63 3.86 -5.72
CA ILE A 5 7.69 3.87 -4.25
C ILE A 5 7.20 5.22 -3.69
N ASN A 6 7.60 6.33 -4.30
CA ASN A 6 7.17 7.66 -3.89
C ASN A 6 5.67 7.88 -4.10
N ARG A 7 5.09 7.36 -5.19
CA ARG A 7 3.64 7.40 -5.43
C ARG A 7 2.88 6.58 -4.39
N ILE A 8 3.31 5.35 -4.12
CA ILE A 8 2.68 4.48 -3.11
C ILE A 8 2.69 5.17 -1.75
N LYS A 9 3.85 5.69 -1.32
CA LYS A 9 3.97 6.42 -0.05
C LYS A 9 3.06 7.65 0.01
N LYS A 10 2.91 8.36 -1.10
CA LYS A 10 2.03 9.54 -1.18
C LYS A 10 0.56 9.14 -1.01
N ILE A 11 0.11 8.06 -1.66
CA ILE A 11 -1.26 7.56 -1.55
C ILE A 11 -1.54 7.10 -0.12
N ILE A 12 -0.67 6.28 0.46
CA ILE A 12 -0.79 5.83 1.86
C ILE A 12 -0.85 7.04 2.80
N LYS A 13 0.04 8.03 2.62
CA LYS A 13 0.04 9.24 3.44
C LYS A 13 -1.23 10.07 3.28
N ASN A 14 -1.83 10.10 2.09
CA ASN A 14 -3.07 10.82 1.87
C ASN A 14 -4.27 10.09 2.52
N GLN A 15 -4.36 8.77 2.34
CA GLN A 15 -5.44 7.95 2.92
C GLN A 15 -5.40 7.98 4.45
N PHE A 16 -4.20 7.88 5.04
CA PHE A 16 -4.03 7.81 6.51
C PHE A 16 -3.55 9.12 7.13
N LYS A 17 -3.67 10.26 6.42
CA LYS A 17 -3.14 11.57 6.84
C LYS A 17 -3.67 12.02 8.19
N GLU A 18 -4.94 11.70 8.46
CA GLU A 18 -5.63 12.05 9.71
C GLU A 18 -5.29 11.08 10.85
N LYS A 19 -4.85 9.85 10.53
CA LYS A 19 -4.58 8.79 11.52
C LYS A 19 -3.12 8.80 12.01
N LYS A 20 -2.14 9.17 11.17
CA LYS A 20 -0.73 9.31 11.60
C LYS A 20 0.06 10.36 10.80
N THR A 21 0.74 11.25 11.52
CA THR A 21 1.66 12.23 10.94
C THR A 21 3.00 11.63 10.51
N ASN A 22 3.36 10.44 11.03
CA ASN A 22 4.65 9.80 10.79
C ASN A 22 4.48 8.34 10.34
N ILE A 23 4.23 8.15 9.04
CA ILE A 23 4.14 6.82 8.42
C ILE A 23 5.56 6.35 8.05
N SER A 24 6.00 5.26 8.68
CA SER A 24 7.26 4.59 8.39
C SER A 24 7.04 3.36 7.50
N LEU A 25 8.11 2.86 6.86
CA LEU A 25 8.05 1.61 6.10
C LEU A 25 7.63 0.42 6.98
N ASN A 26 8.01 0.45 8.26
CA ASN A 26 7.70 -0.61 9.21
C ASN A 26 6.32 -0.43 9.87
N SER A 27 5.57 0.62 9.53
CA SER A 27 4.24 0.85 10.11
C SER A 27 3.29 -0.26 9.67
N GLU A 28 2.68 -0.92 10.64
CA GLU A 28 1.65 -1.93 10.42
C GLU A 28 0.29 -1.28 10.12
N PHE A 29 -0.43 -1.70 9.08
CA PHE A 29 -1.72 -1.10 8.71
C PHE A 29 -2.74 -1.18 9.86
N LYS A 30 -2.91 -2.36 10.45
CA LYS A 30 -3.89 -2.56 11.54
C LYS A 30 -3.44 -1.96 12.87
N LYS A 31 -2.19 -2.17 13.28
CA LYS A 31 -1.71 -1.73 14.60
C LYS A 31 -1.31 -0.26 14.62
N ASP A 32 -0.59 0.19 13.59
CA ASP A 32 -0.04 1.52 13.55
C ASP A 32 -1.00 2.49 12.86
N LEU A 33 -1.48 2.17 11.68
CA LEU A 33 -2.32 3.09 10.91
C LEU A 33 -3.80 3.00 11.30
N GLN A 34 -4.15 2.08 12.21
CA GLN A 34 -5.54 1.79 12.63
C GLN A 34 -6.46 1.66 11.40
N ALA A 35 -5.93 1.02 10.36
CA ALA A 35 -6.64 0.72 9.14
C ALA A 35 -7.48 -0.53 9.39
N ASP A 36 -8.79 -0.40 9.22
CA ASP A 36 -9.67 -1.56 9.20
C ASP A 36 -9.60 -2.28 7.83
N SER A 37 -10.41 -3.32 7.65
CA SER A 37 -10.47 -4.06 6.38
C SER A 37 -10.98 -3.20 5.23
N LEU A 38 -11.86 -2.23 5.48
CA LEU A 38 -12.41 -1.36 4.44
C LEU A 38 -11.38 -0.31 4.01
N ASP A 39 -10.71 0.32 4.96
CA ASP A 39 -9.59 1.23 4.73
C ASP A 39 -8.49 0.58 3.87
N PHE A 40 -8.22 -0.71 4.14
CA PHE A 40 -7.24 -1.48 3.38
C PHE A 40 -7.74 -1.76 1.96
N ILE A 41 -8.99 -2.14 1.77
CA ILE A 41 -9.59 -2.36 0.45
C ILE A 41 -9.56 -1.06 -0.37
N GLU A 42 -9.97 0.07 0.21
CA GLU A 42 -9.93 1.38 -0.45
C GLU A 42 -8.51 1.76 -0.87
N LEU A 43 -7.52 1.56 0.02
CA LEU A 43 -6.12 1.80 -0.31
C LEU A 43 -5.67 0.98 -1.52
N ILE A 44 -6.03 -0.31 -1.56
CA ILE A 44 -5.67 -1.19 -2.68
C ILE A 44 -6.33 -0.68 -3.97
N MET A 45 -7.63 -0.37 -3.95
CA MET A 45 -8.33 0.16 -5.13
C MET A 45 -7.70 1.44 -5.67
N LEU A 46 -7.33 2.39 -4.78
CA LEU A 46 -6.63 3.62 -5.17
C LEU A 46 -5.27 3.34 -5.82
N LEU A 47 -4.53 2.36 -5.29
CA LEU A 47 -3.24 1.96 -5.84
C LEU A 47 -3.38 1.26 -7.19
N GLU A 48 -4.40 0.40 -7.36
CA GLU A 48 -4.72 -0.25 -8.62
C GLU A 48 -5.04 0.76 -9.71
N GLU A 49 -5.87 1.77 -9.41
CA GLU A 49 -6.25 2.82 -10.36
C GLU A 49 -5.05 3.70 -10.74
N GLU A 50 -4.28 4.19 -9.77
CA GLU A 50 -3.11 5.05 -10.00
C GLU A 50 -2.02 4.33 -10.82
N LEU A 51 -1.77 3.05 -10.49
CA LEU A 51 -0.69 2.28 -11.07
C LEU A 51 -1.12 1.46 -12.28
N LYS A 52 -2.42 1.36 -12.56
CA LYS A 52 -3.03 0.54 -13.61
C LYS A 52 -2.59 -0.93 -13.53
N ILE A 53 -2.65 -1.49 -12.33
CA ILE A 53 -2.30 -2.88 -12.03
C ILE A 53 -3.41 -3.54 -11.23
N GLU A 54 -3.44 -4.87 -11.22
CA GLU A 54 -4.31 -5.66 -10.36
C GLU A 54 -3.49 -6.11 -9.15
N LEU A 55 -3.92 -5.66 -7.98
CA LEU A 55 -3.32 -5.98 -6.69
C LEU A 55 -4.19 -6.95 -5.91
N PHE A 56 -5.52 -6.89 -6.02
CA PHE A 56 -6.46 -7.73 -5.27
C PHE A 56 -6.21 -9.22 -5.56
N ASP A 57 -5.52 -9.88 -4.64
CA ASP A 57 -5.06 -11.27 -4.74
C ASP A 57 -4.99 -11.87 -3.33
N MET A 58 -5.01 -13.20 -3.18
CA MET A 58 -4.85 -13.89 -1.90
C MET A 58 -3.54 -13.51 -1.18
N GLU A 59 -2.52 -13.07 -1.93
CA GLU A 59 -1.27 -12.58 -1.36
C GLU A 59 -1.43 -11.23 -0.63
N THR A 60 -2.41 -10.40 -1.01
CA THR A 60 -2.66 -9.12 -0.33
C THR A 60 -3.17 -9.28 1.10
N GLU A 61 -3.87 -10.37 1.40
CA GLU A 61 -4.32 -10.66 2.76
C GLU A 61 -3.15 -10.87 3.74
N LYS A 62 -1.96 -11.21 3.21
CA LYS A 62 -0.74 -11.41 4.02
C LYS A 62 0.01 -10.11 4.30
N ILE A 63 -0.37 -9.00 3.66
CA ILE A 63 0.28 -7.70 3.83
C ILE A 63 -0.07 -7.14 5.22
N LYS A 64 0.97 -6.86 6.02
CA LYS A 64 0.81 -6.30 7.36
C LYS A 64 1.38 -4.90 7.47
N SER A 65 2.48 -4.63 6.79
CA SER A 65 3.21 -3.35 6.86
C SER A 65 3.26 -2.62 5.52
N VAL A 66 3.55 -1.31 5.59
CA VAL A 66 3.78 -0.47 4.40
C VAL A 66 4.90 -1.03 3.51
N GLN A 67 5.96 -1.58 4.12
CA GLN A 67 7.06 -2.23 3.42
C GLN A 67 6.58 -3.47 2.66
N ASP A 68 5.72 -4.29 3.26
CA ASP A 68 5.17 -5.48 2.59
C ASP A 68 4.38 -5.09 1.35
N LEU A 69 3.52 -4.06 1.47
CA LEU A 69 2.72 -3.56 0.35
C LEU A 69 3.60 -3.03 -0.79
N ILE A 70 4.61 -2.22 -0.47
CA ILE A 70 5.55 -1.70 -1.47
C ILE A 70 6.30 -2.85 -2.15
N THR A 71 6.74 -3.84 -1.38
CA THR A 71 7.47 -5.01 -1.91
C THR A 71 6.58 -5.82 -2.83
N PHE A 72 5.34 -6.10 -2.43
CA PHE A 72 4.35 -6.80 -3.23
C PHE A 72 4.08 -6.09 -4.57
N ILE A 73 3.83 -4.78 -4.53
CA ILE A 73 3.61 -3.96 -5.73
C ILE A 73 4.84 -4.00 -6.65
N MET A 74 6.05 -3.88 -6.09
CA MET A 74 7.28 -3.96 -6.89
C MET A 74 7.47 -5.34 -7.53
N GLN A 75 7.11 -6.42 -6.84
CA GLN A 75 7.15 -7.77 -7.41
C GLN A 75 6.16 -7.92 -8.57
N LYS A 76 4.92 -7.45 -8.42
CA LYS A 76 3.91 -7.45 -9.51
C LYS A 76 4.36 -6.60 -10.70
N PHE A 77 4.99 -5.44 -10.46
CA PHE A 77 5.55 -4.60 -11.52
C PHE A 77 6.69 -5.27 -12.28
N ASN A 78 7.59 -5.97 -11.58
CA ASN A 78 8.69 -6.69 -12.22
C ASN A 78 8.24 -7.95 -12.98
N LYS A 79 7.17 -8.62 -12.55
CA LYS A 79 6.60 -9.78 -13.26
C LYS A 79 5.88 -9.42 -14.57
N LYS A 80 5.48 -8.15 -14.77
CA LYS A 80 4.87 -7.68 -16.03
C LYS A 80 5.88 -7.23 -17.09
N LYS A 81 7.19 -7.34 -16.83
CA LYS A 81 8.26 -7.08 -17.81
C LYS A 81 8.83 -8.39 -18.35
#